data_AF-A0A2W6CAE6-F1
#
_entry.id   AF-A0A2W6CAE6-F1
#
_cell.length_a   1.000
_cell.length_b   1.000
_cell.length_c   1.000
_cell.angle_alpha   90.00
_cell.angle_beta   90.00
_cell.angle_gamma   90.00
#
_symmetry.space_group_name_H-M   'P 1'
#
loop_
_entity.id
_entity.type
_entity.pdbx_description
1 polymer ?
#
loop_
_entity_poly.entity_id
_entity_poly.type
_entity_poly.pdbx_seq_one_letter_code
_entity_poly.pdbx_strand_id
1 'polypeptide(L)' 'MPPDVEQRNLLDFVLAAGPRLAAVTRGSDPIIWQTGTGLGKVDIPTISVVDTLGSGDVLHGAFSYAIASAGSMLANV' A
#
# COMPACT_ATOMS: atom_id res chain seq x y z
N MET A 1 -15.08 -13.12 11.46
CA MET A 1 -15.03 -12.51 10.13
C MET A 1 -13.64 -12.77 9.57
N PRO A 2 -13.47 -13.18 8.31
CA PRO A 2 -12.14 -13.40 7.75
C PRO A 2 -11.31 -12.09 7.77
N PRO A 3 -9.98 -12.15 8.01
CA PRO A 3 -9.15 -10.95 8.16
C PRO A 3 -9.21 -10.01 6.96
N ASP A 4 -9.40 -10.56 5.76
CA ASP A 4 -9.48 -9.76 4.52
C ASP A 4 -10.79 -8.97 4.39
N VAL A 5 -11.87 -9.42 5.03
CA VAL A 5 -13.14 -8.67 5.01
C VAL A 5 -13.04 -7.45 5.96
N GLU A 6 -12.37 -7.60 7.11
CA GLU A 6 -12.15 -6.48 8.04
C GLU A 6 -11.32 -5.37 7.38
N GLN A 7 -10.27 -5.78 6.67
CA GLN A 7 -9.41 -4.85 5.95
C GLN A 7 -10.14 -4.15 4.81
N ARG A 8 -11.01 -4.84 4.07
CA ARG A 8 -11.84 -4.19 3.05
C ARG A 8 -12.74 -3.12 3.65
N ASN A 9 -13.43 -3.41 4.75
CA ASN A 9 -14.28 -2.41 5.41
C ASN A 9 -13.48 -1.17 5.86
N LEU A 10 -12.25 -1.38 6.36
CA LEU A 10 -11.33 -0.29 6.69
C LEU A 10 -10.94 0.52 5.44
N LEU A 11 -10.56 -0.14 4.35
CA LEU A 11 -10.16 0.51 3.11
C LEU A 11 -11.34 1.27 2.47
N ASP A 12 -12.54 0.70 2.50
CA ASP A 12 -13.78 1.36 2.05
C ASP A 12 -14.05 2.63 2.85
N PHE A 13 -13.91 2.56 4.18
CA PHE A 13 -14.08 3.71 5.06
C PHE A 13 -13.07 4.82 4.74
N VAL A 14 -11.79 4.47 4.52
CA VAL A 14 -10.75 5.43 4.15
C VAL A 14 -11.03 6.04 2.77
N LEU A 15 -11.40 5.23 1.77
CA LEU A 15 -11.72 5.70 0.43
C LEU A 15 -12.94 6.64 0.41
N ALA A 16 -13.95 6.36 1.24
CA ALA A 16 -15.12 7.22 1.40
C ALA A 16 -14.76 8.64 1.90
N ALA A 17 -13.59 8.80 2.55
CA ALA A 17 -13.10 10.10 2.99
C ALA A 17 -12.43 10.93 1.87
N GLY A 18 -12.29 10.41 0.65
CA GLY A 18 -11.79 11.14 -0.53
C GLY A 18 -10.48 10.69 -1.20
N PRO A 19 -9.58 9.89 -0.58
CA PRO A 19 -8.44 9.30 -1.28
C PRO A 19 -8.86 8.44 -2.48
N ARG A 20 -8.05 8.46 -3.55
CA ARG A 20 -8.28 7.61 -4.74
C ARG A 20 -7.74 6.20 -4.59
N LEU A 21 -6.83 6.01 -3.64
CA LEU A 21 -6.17 4.75 -3.31
C LEU A 21 -5.99 4.68 -1.79
N ALA A 22 -6.28 3.52 -1.21
CA ALA A 22 -6.00 3.19 0.18
C ALA A 22 -5.27 1.84 0.22
N ALA A 23 -4.33 1.70 1.15
CA ALA A 23 -3.60 0.45 1.35
C ALA A 23 -3.32 0.22 2.84
N VAL A 24 -3.19 -1.05 3.23
CA VAL A 24 -2.88 -1.47 4.59
C VAL A 24 -1.70 -2.44 4.59
N THR A 25 -0.66 -2.08 5.36
CA THR A 25 0.54 -2.89 5.59
C THR A 25 0.33 -3.75 6.84
N ARG A 26 0.92 -4.95 6.86
CA ARG A 26 0.75 -5.91 7.97
C ARG A 26 2.06 -6.63 8.32
N GLY A 27 3.17 -5.90 8.34
CA GLY A 27 4.48 -6.49 8.58
C GLY A 27 4.84 -7.50 7.48
N SER A 28 4.97 -8.78 7.85
CA SER A 28 5.31 -9.87 6.93
C SER A 28 4.17 -10.36 6.05
N ASP A 29 2.92 -9.96 6.34
CA ASP A 29 1.77 -10.36 5.51
C ASP A 29 1.63 -9.47 4.27
N PRO A 30 0.97 -9.95 3.19
CA PRO A 30 0.73 -9.16 1.99
C PRO A 30 0.07 -7.81 2.28
N ILE A 31 0.51 -6.77 1.56
CA ILE A 31 -0.16 -5.47 1.57
C ILE A 31 -1.47 -5.64 0.81
N ILE A 32 -2.58 -5.16 1.38
CA ILE A 32 -3.86 -5.08 0.66
C ILE A 32 -4.06 -3.64 0.22
N TRP A 33 -4.47 -3.44 -1.02
CA TRP A 33 -4.79 -2.11 -1.54
C TRP A 33 -6.13 -2.12 -2.27
N GLN A 34 -6.75 -0.95 -2.32
CA GLN A 34 -7.99 -0.71 -3.03
C GLN A 34 -8.02 0.71 -3.62
N THR A 35 -8.66 0.83 -4.77
CA THR A 35 -9.05 2.08 -5.42
C THR A 35 -10.56 2.05 -5.66
N GLY A 36 -11.13 3.14 -6.18
CA GLY A 36 -12.54 3.15 -6.58
C GLY A 36 -12.92 2.13 -7.67
N THR A 37 -11.95 1.54 -8.38
CA THR A 37 -12.20 0.64 -9.52
C THR A 37 -11.48 -0.71 -9.43
N GLY A 38 -10.68 -0.93 -8.39
CA GLY A 38 -9.86 -2.14 -8.31
C GLY A 38 -9.38 -2.42 -6.89
N LEU A 39 -9.02 -3.67 -6.66
CA LEU A 39 -8.44 -4.14 -5.41
C LEU A 39 -7.39 -5.20 -5.69
N GLY A 40 -6.44 -5.33 -4.79
CA GLY A 40 -5.37 -6.31 -4.98
C GLY A 40 -4.52 -6.52 -3.74
N LYS A 41 -3.50 -7.36 -3.92
CA LYS A 41 -2.49 -7.67 -2.93
C LYS A 41 -1.10 -7.49 -3.51
N VAL A 42 -0.16 -7.10 -2.67
CA VAL A 42 1.28 -7.16 -2.96
C VAL A 42 1.90 -8.13 -1.97
N ASP A 43 2.40 -9.25 -2.47
CA ASP A 43 3.04 -10.26 -1.63
C ASP A 43 4.37 -9.74 -1.06
N ILE A 44 4.66 -10.11 0.18
CA ILE A 44 5.89 -9.73 0.87
C ILE A 44 6.84 -10.94 0.87
N PRO A 45 8.10 -10.78 0.42
CA PRO A 45 9.06 -11.87 0.48
C PRO A 45 9.37 -12.24 1.94
N THR A 46 9.50 -13.54 2.21
CA THR A 46 9.99 -14.00 3.51
C THR A 46 11.48 -13.70 3.64
N ILE A 47 11.83 -12.87 4.63
CA ILE A 47 13.21 -12.47 4.90
C ILE A 47 13.54 -12.64 6.39
N SER A 48 14.83 -12.77 6.71
CA SER A 48 15.30 -12.64 8.10
C SER A 48 15.33 -11.16 8.48
N VAL A 49 14.54 -10.78 9.48
CA VAL A 49 14.40 -9.39 9.92
C VAL A 49 15.37 -9.11 11.06
N VAL A 50 16.24 -8.12 10.87
CA VAL A 50 17.19 -7.66 11.90
C VAL A 50 16.54 -6.56 12.75
N ASP A 51 15.90 -5.59 12.10
CA ASP A 51 15.21 -4.46 12.73
C ASP A 51 14.03 -4.00 11.84
N THR A 52 12.94 -3.56 12.46
CA THR A 52 11.74 -3.03 11.79
C THR A 52 11.55 -1.53 12.02
N LEU A 53 12.41 -0.89 12.80
CA LEU A 53 12.34 0.54 13.08
C LEU A 53 12.37 1.33 11.77
N GLY A 54 11.35 2.16 11.54
CA GLY A 54 11.21 2.97 10.33
C GLY A 54 10.75 2.20 9.09
N SER A 55 10.37 0.91 9.18
CA SER A 55 9.88 0.14 8.03
C SER A 55 8.68 0.79 7.31
N GLY A 56 7.78 1.43 8.07
CA GLY A 56 6.67 2.20 7.51
C GLY A 56 7.14 3.44 6.74
N ASP A 57 8.12 4.18 7.27
CA ASP A 57 8.67 5.38 6.62
C ASP A 57 9.45 5.01 5.36
N VAL A 58 10.22 3.91 5.38
CA VAL A 58 10.94 3.39 4.22
C VAL A 58 9.96 3.01 3.11
N LEU A 59 8.88 2.29 3.44
CA LEU A 59 7.86 1.90 2.48
C LEU A 59 7.15 3.14 1.88
N HIS A 60 6.66 4.04 2.74
CA HIS A 60 5.97 5.25 2.28
C HIS A 60 6.90 6.13 1.45
N GLY A 61 8.15 6.31 1.86
CA GLY A 61 9.15 7.06 1.10
C GLY A 61 9.43 6.45 -0.27
N ALA A 62 9.59 5.13 -0.38
CA ALA A 62 9.77 4.45 -1.65
C ALA A 62 8.54 4.58 -2.56
N PHE A 63 7.34 4.48 -2.00
CA PHE A 63 6.09 4.67 -2.74
C PHE A 63 5.94 6.11 -3.26
N SER A 64 6.19 7.11 -2.41
CA SER A 64 6.17 8.53 -2.81
C SER A 64 7.21 8.81 -3.91
N TYR A 65 8.43 8.27 -3.77
CA TYR A 65 9.46 8.39 -4.79
C TYR A 65 9.03 7.77 -6.13
N ALA A 66 8.43 6.57 -6.10
CA ALA A 66 7.94 5.90 -7.31
C ALA A 66 6.84 6.71 -8.03
N ILE A 67 5.88 7.29 -7.29
CA ILE A 67 4.83 8.15 -7.86
C ILE A 67 5.44 9.40 -8.49
N ALA A 68 6.31 10.11 -7.77
CA ALA A 68 6.95 11.32 -8.28
C ALA A 68 7.79 11.02 -9.54
N SER A 69 8.50 9.90 -9.54
CA SER A 69 9.31 9.45 -10.67
C SER A 69 8.47 9.02 -11.87
N ALA A 70 7.33 8.35 -11.65
CA ALA A 70 6.40 7.96 -12.72
C ALA A 70 5.79 9.18 -13.42
N GLY A 71 5.49 10.25 -12.67
CA GLY A 71 5.07 11.53 -13.24
C GLY A 71 6.16 12.17 -14.13
N SER A 72 7.43 12.03 -13.75
CA SER A 72 8.56 12.51 -14.57
C SER A 72 8.80 11.67 -15.84
N MET A 73 8.48 10.38 -15.80
CA MET A 73 8.64 9.46 -16.94
C MET A 73 7.59 9.69 -18.03
N LEU A 74 6.36 10.12 -17.66
CA LEU A 74 5.32 10.50 -18.63
C LEU A 74 5.49 11.92 -19.19
N ALA A 75 6.32 12.76 -18.58
CA ALA A 75 6.62 14.12 -19.07
C ALA A 75 7.73 14.14 -20.14
N ASN A 76 8.42 13.02 -20.35
CA ASN A 76 9.51 12.85 -21.33
C ASN A 76 9.14 11.90 -22.49
N VAL A 77 7.84 11.71 -22.76
CA VAL A 77 7.32 10.98 -23.92
C VAL A 77 6.41 11.89 -24.72
#